data_AF-A0A8J6U609-F1
#
_entry.id   AF-A0A8J6U609-F1
#
_cell.length_a   1.000
_cell.length_b   1.000
_cell.length_c   1.000
_cell.angle_alpha   90.00
_cell.angle_beta   90.00
_cell.angle_gamma   90.00
#
_symmetry.space_group_name_H-M   'P 1'
#
loop_
_entity.id
_entity.type
_entity.pdbx_description
1 polymer ?
#
loop_
_entity_poly.entity_id
_entity_poly.type
_entity_poly.pdbx_seq_one_letter_code
_entity_poly.pdbx_strand_id
1 'polypeptide(L)' 'MSNISDILQGEYESEYGNEYDLSVQKQFSKPKIYTASGNLKQRWYVYFSFRNSKTGNLIL' A
#
# COMPACT_ATOMS: atom_id res chain seq x y z
N MET A 1 -10.84 -23.47 -28.08
CA MET A 1 -9.91 -22.38 -28.41
C MET A 1 -10.59 -21.10 -27.97
N SER A 2 -9.99 -20.35 -27.05
CA SER A 2 -10.54 -19.06 -26.62
C SER A 2 -10.48 -18.07 -27.78
N ASN A 3 -11.52 -17.27 -27.97
CA ASN A 3 -11.51 -16.24 -29.01
C ASN A 3 -10.57 -15.11 -28.59
N ILE A 4 -9.92 -14.44 -29.54
CA ILE A 4 -8.98 -13.33 -29.25
C ILE A 4 -9.67 -12.23 -28.44
N SER A 5 -10.97 -11.99 -28.66
CA SER A 5 -11.78 -11.07 -27.86
C SER A 5 -11.79 -11.40 -26.37
N ASP A 6 -11.90 -12.68 -26.03
CA ASP A 6 -12.03 -13.13 -24.64
C ASP A 6 -10.72 -12.97 -23.88
N ILE A 7 -9.60 -13.17 -24.59
CA ILE A 7 -8.25 -12.92 -24.07
C ILE A 7 -8.06 -11.43 -23.80
N LEU A 8 -8.41 -10.58 -24.76
CA LEU A 8 -8.27 -9.12 -24.62
C LEU A 8 -9.16 -8.55 -23.50
N GLN A 9 -10.35 -9.10 -23.33
CA GLN A 9 -11.25 -8.70 -22.25
C GLN A 9 -10.68 -9.09 -20.88
N GLY A 10 -10.13 -10.29 -20.73
CA GLY A 10 -9.49 -10.73 -19.48
C GLY A 10 -8.25 -9.89 -19.11
N GLU A 11 -7.42 -9.54 -20.10
CA GLU A 11 -6.27 -8.65 -19.90
C GLU A 11 -6.72 -7.26 -19.45
N TYR A 12 -7.72 -6.68 -20.12
CA TYR A 12 -8.25 -5.35 -19.79
C TYR A 12 -8.87 -5.28 -18.37
N GLU A 13 -9.67 -6.28 -18.01
CA GLU A 13 -10.29 -6.37 -16.67
C GLU A 13 -9.24 -6.58 -15.57
N SER A 14 -8.20 -7.38 -15.85
CA SER A 14 -7.07 -7.61 -14.95
C SER A 14 -6.24 -6.33 -14.74
N GLU A 15 -5.91 -5.61 -15.80
CA GLU A 15 -5.15 -4.36 -15.73
C GLU A 15 -5.92 -3.30 -14.93
N TYR A 16 -7.19 -3.10 -15.24
CA TYR A 16 -8.05 -2.15 -14.53
C TYR A 16 -8.23 -2.52 -13.05
N GLY A 17 -8.46 -3.81 -12.75
CA GLY A 17 -8.59 -4.30 -11.38
C GLY A 17 -7.31 -4.13 -10.57
N ASN A 18 -6.15 -4.47 -11.15
CA ASN A 18 -4.85 -4.30 -10.49
C ASN A 18 -4.49 -2.83 -10.29
N GLU A 19 -4.71 -1.96 -11.27
CA GLU A 19 -4.36 -0.54 -11.14
C GLU A 19 -5.26 0.16 -10.12
N TYR A 20 -6.56 -0.17 -10.05
CA TYR A 20 -7.42 0.31 -8.97
C TYR A 20 -7.01 -0.25 -7.62
N ASP A 21 -6.73 -1.54 -7.49
CA ASP A 21 -6.29 -2.11 -6.21
C ASP A 21 -4.94 -1.56 -5.76
N LEU A 22 -3.99 -1.33 -6.68
CA LEU A 22 -2.68 -0.76 -6.36
C LEU A 22 -2.74 0.74 -6.05
N SER A 23 -3.62 1.50 -6.72
CA SER A 23 -3.83 2.92 -6.43
C SER A 23 -4.63 3.13 -5.14
N VAL A 24 -5.53 2.21 -4.79
CA VAL A 24 -6.25 2.18 -3.51
C VAL A 24 -5.35 1.71 -2.36
N GLN A 25 -4.32 0.89 -2.65
CA GLN A 25 -3.36 0.45 -1.65
C GLN A 25 -2.46 1.60 -1.17
N LYS A 26 -2.64 1.97 0.09
CA LYS A 26 -1.90 3.06 0.73
C LYS A 26 -0.38 2.81 0.66
N GLN A 27 0.33 3.82 0.15
CA GLN A 27 1.80 3.83 0.08
C GLN A 27 2.47 3.93 1.45
N PHE A 28 1.73 4.40 2.45
CA PHE A 28 2.20 4.54 3.81
C PHE A 28 1.17 4.01 4.80
N SER A 29 1.63 3.44 5.91
CA SER A 29 0.75 3.13 7.03
C SER A 29 0.30 4.40 7.75
N LYS A 30 -0.79 4.28 8.51
CA LYS A 30 -1.22 5.35 9.41
C LYS A 30 -0.12 5.57 10.47
N PRO A 31 0.41 6.79 10.64
CA PRO A 31 1.48 7.03 11.60
C PRO A 31 1.01 6.74 13.03
N LYS A 32 1.88 6.12 13.82
CA LYS A 32 1.70 5.89 15.25
C LYS A 32 2.62 6.82 16.02
N ILE A 33 2.06 7.54 16.98
CA ILE A 33 2.80 8.51 17.79
C ILE A 33 2.99 7.92 19.18
N TYR A 34 4.24 7.77 19.58
CA TYR A 34 4.61 7.51 20.98
C TYR A 34 4.86 8.84 21.66
N THR A 35 4.00 9.20 22.60
CA THR A 35 4.02 10.49 23.33
C THR A 35 4.66 10.38 24.72
N ALA A 36 5.34 9.27 25.02
CA ALA A 36 5.95 9.03 26.33
C ALA A 36 4.98 9.25 27.51
N SER A 37 3.71 8.90 27.31
CA SER A 37 2.62 9.13 28.28
C SER A 37 2.48 10.59 28.73
N GLY A 38 2.80 11.54 27.84
CA GLY A 38 2.74 12.98 28.13
C GLY A 38 3.97 13.55 28.86
N ASN A 39 5.02 12.74 29.08
CA ASN A 39 6.25 13.19 29.71
C ASN A 39 7.10 14.03 28.73
N LEU A 40 7.12 15.35 28.94
CA LEU A 40 7.89 16.29 28.12
C LEU A 40 9.42 16.17 28.27
N LYS A 41 9.92 15.46 29.29
CA LYS A 41 11.35 15.17 29.45
C LYS A 41 11.82 13.98 28.62
N GLN A 42 10.90 13.24 28.00
CA GLN A 42 11.19 12.09 27.16
C GLN A 42 10.96 12.41 25.68
N ARG A 43 11.70 11.74 24.79
CA ARG A 43 11.55 11.94 23.35
C ARG A 43 10.25 11.32 22.85
N TRP A 44 9.60 12.02 21.94
CA TRP A 44 8.47 11.50 21.19
C TRP A 44 8.98 10.85 19.91
N TYR A 45 8.31 9.78 19.50
CA TYR A 45 8.66 9.06 18.28
C TYR A 45 7.42 8.94 17.39
N VAL A 46 7.62 9.10 16.09
CA VAL A 46 6.61 8.85 15.07
C VAL A 46 7.06 7.64 14.27
N TYR A 47 6.24 6.59 14.27
CA TYR A 47 6.49 5.37 13.53
C TYR A 47 5.51 5.29 12.38
N PHE A 48 6.03 5.08 11.18
CA PHE A 48 5.24 4.74 10.01
C PHE A 48 6.04 3.76 9.17
N SER A 49 5.37 3.12 8.22
CA SER A 49 5.98 2.20 7.27
C SER A 49 5.62 2.62 5.87
N PHE A 50 6.52 2.38 4.93
CA PHE A 50 6.36 2.71 3.52
C PHE A 50 6.31 1.44 2.68
N ARG A 51 5.61 1.52 1.56
CA ARG A 51 5.42 0.39 0.66
C ARG A 51 6.69 0.19 -0.16
N ASN A 52 7.25 -1.01 -0.07
CA ASN A 52 8.38 -1.41 -0.88
C ASN A 52 7.92 -1.60 -2.34
N SER A 53 8.54 -0.87 -3.26
CA SER A 53 8.18 -0.92 -4.69
C SER A 53 8.45 -2.26 -5.36
N LYS A 54 9.32 -3.10 -4.80
CA LYS A 54 9.67 -4.43 -5.34
C LYS A 54 8.76 -5.54 -4.82
N THR A 55 8.30 -5.46 -3.58
CA THR A 55 7.55 -6.54 -2.93
C THR A 55 6.10 -6.18 -2.62
N GLY A 56 5.71 -4.91 -2.72
CA GLY A 56 4.40 -4.41 -2.34
C GLY A 56 4.15 -4.39 -0.83
N ASN A 57 5.06 -4.91 -0.01
CA ASN A 57 4.87 -4.97 1.44
C ASN A 57 5.26 -3.65 2.11
N LEU A 58 4.57 -3.32 3.20
CA LEU A 58 4.95 -2.19 4.06
C LEU A 58 6.16 -2.57 4.92
N ILE A 59 7.20 -1.75 4.88
CA ILE A 59 8.42 -1.90 5.68
C ILE A 59 8.61 -0.68 6.58
N LEU A 60 9.06 -0.93 7.81
CA LEU A 60 9.33 0.07 8.86
C LEU A 60 10.51 0.98 8.50
#